data_AF-X1HR94-F1
#
_entry.id   AF-X1HR94-F1
#
_cell.length_a   1.000
_cell.length_b   1.000
_cell.length_c   1.000
_cell.angle_alpha   90.00
_cell.angle_beta   90.00
_cell.angle_gamma   90.00
#
_symmetry.space_group_name_H-M   'P 1'
#
loop_
_entity.id
_entity.type
_entity.pdbx_description
1 polymer ?
#
loop_
_entity_poly.entity_id
_entity_poly.type
_entity_poly.pdbx_seq_one_letter_code
_entity_poly.pdbx_strand_id
1 'polypeptide(L)'
;ENSKQIENGRQIGVSSIDGIKVTYFRRYFPYTLFFAPSLIPYIRKNISKFDVIHMQDFRTFLNVVAYFYAKKFGIPYVLSAHGSVLRSGYFPKQLKKWIFDIILGYKMLRNASRLIALSELEVKEYQSFGISKNMITIIPNAIDPEGVSNSLNPGYFKEKYKIKETFLISFVGRIHKIKGLDFPAILYFYFFVG
;
A
#
# COMPACT_ATOMS: atom_id res chain seq x y z
N GLU A 1 5.90 -23.90 -15.73
CA GLU A 1 4.74 -23.93 -16.64
C GLU A 1 3.62 -23.05 -16.11
N ASN A 2 3.30 -21.96 -16.81
CA ASN A 2 2.21 -21.05 -16.46
C ASN A 2 0.94 -21.45 -17.23
N SER A 3 0.17 -22.41 -16.71
CA SER A 3 -1.16 -22.71 -17.25
C SER A 3 -2.17 -21.67 -16.77
N LYS A 4 -2.48 -20.67 -17.61
CA LYS A 4 -3.67 -19.83 -17.45
C LYS A 4 -4.92 -20.66 -17.79
N GLN A 5 -5.39 -21.47 -16.84
CA GLN A 5 -6.73 -22.04 -16.93
C GLN A 5 -7.74 -20.96 -16.51
N ILE A 6 -8.44 -20.41 -17.49
CA ILE A 6 -9.57 -19.52 -17.28
C ILE A 6 -10.79 -20.40 -16.98
N GLU A 7 -10.96 -20.80 -15.73
CA GLU A 7 -12.19 -21.46 -15.29
C GLU A 7 -13.22 -20.43 -14.79
N ASN A 8 -14.30 -20.29 -15.56
CA ASN A 8 -15.64 -19.87 -15.12
C ASN A 8 -15.71 -18.64 -14.19
N GLY A 9 -15.42 -17.43 -14.69
CA GLY A 9 -15.95 -16.15 -14.18
C GLY A 9 -15.72 -15.78 -12.70
N ARG A 10 -15.06 -16.63 -11.91
CA ARG A 10 -14.93 -16.54 -10.44
C ARG A 10 -13.46 -16.37 -10.02
N GLN A 11 -12.51 -16.84 -10.82
CA GLN A 11 -11.07 -16.67 -10.57
C GLN A 11 -10.37 -16.44 -11.91
N ILE A 12 -9.41 -15.51 -11.97
CA ILE A 12 -8.66 -15.23 -13.21
C ILE A 12 -7.50 -16.25 -13.39
N GLY A 13 -6.97 -16.77 -12.28
CA GLY A 13 -5.96 -17.84 -12.30
C GLY A 13 -5.34 -18.11 -10.93
N VAL A 14 -4.62 -19.22 -10.79
CA VAL A 14 -3.62 -19.45 -9.74
C VAL A 14 -2.25 -19.40 -10.41
N SER A 15 -1.27 -18.75 -9.80
CA SER A 15 0.14 -18.85 -10.19
C SER A 15 1.00 -19.16 -8.98
N SER A 16 2.23 -19.62 -9.23
CA SER A 16 3.31 -19.61 -8.25
C SER A 16 4.30 -18.53 -8.68
N ILE A 17 4.59 -17.58 -7.80
CA ILE A 17 5.62 -16.54 -8.00
C ILE A 17 6.60 -16.69 -6.86
N ASP A 18 7.84 -17.02 -7.16
CA ASP A 18 8.91 -17.20 -6.16
C ASP A 18 8.52 -18.16 -5.01
N GLY A 19 7.82 -19.24 -5.35
CA GLY A 19 7.31 -20.23 -4.38
C GLY A 19 6.02 -19.81 -3.64
N ILE A 20 5.50 -18.62 -3.90
CA ILE A 20 4.29 -18.09 -3.27
C ILE A 20 3.09 -18.39 -4.17
N LYS A 21 2.08 -19.05 -3.61
CA LYS A 21 0.80 -19.27 -4.27
C LYS A 21 0.02 -17.96 -4.38
N VAL A 22 -0.17 -17.47 -5.60
CA VAL A 22 -0.92 -16.24 -5.90
C VAL A 22 -2.24 -16.61 -6.56
N THR A 23 -3.33 -16.02 -6.06
CA THR A 23 -4.69 -16.25 -6.58
C THR A 23 -5.23 -14.92 -7.10
N TYR A 24 -5.54 -14.86 -8.40
CA TYR A 24 -6.01 -13.63 -9.04
C TYR A 24 -7.54 -13.59 -9.14
N PHE A 25 -8.09 -12.42 -8.86
CA PHE A 25 -9.53 -12.15 -8.92
C PHE A 25 -9.83 -11.01 -9.89
N ARG A 26 -10.98 -11.10 -10.57
CA ARG A 26 -11.42 -10.05 -11.48
C ARG A 26 -11.88 -8.84 -10.70
N ARG A 27 -11.28 -7.71 -11.05
CA ARG A 27 -11.63 -6.40 -10.53
C ARG A 27 -12.66 -5.75 -11.47
N TYR A 28 -13.77 -5.28 -10.91
CA TYR A 28 -14.90 -4.75 -11.70
C TYR A 28 -14.97 -3.22 -11.75
N PHE A 29 -14.14 -2.49 -11.00
CA PHE A 29 -14.06 -1.01 -11.07
C PHE A 29 -12.64 -0.46 -10.80
N PRO A 30 -12.14 0.49 -11.62
CA PRO A 30 -10.78 1.02 -11.50
C PRO A 30 -10.61 2.07 -10.38
N TYR A 31 -11.68 2.59 -9.80
CA TYR A 31 -11.59 3.69 -8.83
C TYR A 31 -11.84 3.21 -7.39
N THR A 32 -10.74 3.13 -6.63
CA THR A 32 -10.63 3.27 -5.16
C THR A 32 -10.98 2.11 -4.21
N LEU A 33 -11.70 1.05 -4.61
CA LEU A 33 -12.07 -0.01 -3.67
C LEU A 33 -11.58 -1.43 -4.02
N PHE A 34 -10.94 -1.62 -5.18
CA PHE A 34 -10.52 -2.95 -5.66
C PHE A 34 -11.65 -3.99 -5.60
N PHE A 35 -12.86 -3.57 -6.00
CA PHE A 35 -14.06 -4.41 -5.92
C PHE A 35 -13.91 -5.67 -6.76
N ALA A 36 -13.94 -6.82 -6.10
CA ALA A 36 -13.74 -8.14 -6.68
C ALA A 36 -14.67 -9.16 -6.01
N PRO A 37 -15.98 -9.20 -6.35
CA PRO A 37 -16.98 -10.02 -5.65
C PRO A 37 -16.63 -11.49 -5.54
N SER A 38 -15.95 -12.02 -6.56
CA SER A 38 -15.59 -13.43 -6.63
C SER A 38 -14.57 -13.87 -5.58
N LEU A 39 -13.95 -12.91 -4.90
CA LEU A 39 -13.12 -13.11 -3.71
C LEU A 39 -13.94 -13.65 -2.52
N ILE A 40 -15.20 -13.23 -2.35
CA ILE A 40 -16.04 -13.59 -1.20
C ILE A 40 -16.14 -15.11 -1.01
N PRO A 41 -16.60 -15.90 -2.00
CA PRO A 41 -16.71 -17.35 -1.83
C PRO A 41 -15.35 -18.02 -1.61
N TYR A 42 -14.28 -17.49 -2.22
CA TYR A 42 -12.94 -18.03 -2.04
C TYR A 42 -12.44 -17.83 -0.60
N ILE A 43 -12.52 -16.61 -0.07
CA ILE A 43 -12.11 -16.32 1.32
C ILE A 43 -12.96 -17.14 2.28
N ARG A 44 -14.29 -17.15 2.11
CA ARG A 44 -15.19 -17.93 2.97
C ARG A 44 -14.79 -19.42 3.05
N LYS A 45 -14.35 -20.01 1.94
CA LYS A 45 -13.99 -21.44 1.85
C LYS A 45 -12.58 -21.74 2.39
N ASN A 46 -11.66 -20.79 2.32
CA ASN A 46 -10.23 -21.06 2.52
C ASN A 46 -9.60 -20.33 3.71
N ILE A 47 -10.21 -19.28 4.25
CA ILE A 47 -9.60 -18.45 5.29
C ILE A 47 -9.21 -19.23 6.56
N SER A 48 -9.99 -20.24 6.94
CA SER A 48 -9.74 -21.08 8.11
C SER A 48 -8.58 -22.08 7.92
N LYS A 49 -7.97 -22.13 6.73
CA LYS A 49 -6.80 -22.96 6.45
C LYS A 49 -5.48 -22.25 6.72
N PHE A 50 -5.54 -20.97 7.11
CA PHE A 50 -4.38 -20.14 7.40
C PHE A 50 -4.32 -19.85 8.88
N ASP A 51 -3.11 -19.87 9.45
CA ASP A 51 -2.89 -19.57 10.87
C ASP A 51 -3.00 -18.06 11.16
N VAL A 52 -2.64 -17.23 10.17
CA VAL A 52 -2.64 -15.78 10.27
C VAL A 52 -2.92 -15.15 8.91
N ILE A 53 -3.54 -13.97 8.93
CA ILE A 53 -3.81 -13.18 7.74
C ILE A 53 -2.99 -11.88 7.80
N HIS A 54 -2.24 -11.59 6.75
CA HIS A 54 -1.58 -10.29 6.61
C HIS A 54 -2.32 -9.44 5.58
N MET A 55 -2.99 -8.39 6.07
CA MET A 55 -3.68 -7.41 5.24
C MET A 55 -2.71 -6.30 4.82
N GLN A 56 -2.62 -6.08 3.52
CA GLN A 56 -1.92 -4.96 2.91
C GLN A 56 -2.93 -3.89 2.49
N ASP A 57 -2.57 -2.61 2.62
CA ASP A 57 -3.45 -1.46 2.53
C ASP A 57 -4.52 -1.42 3.63
N PHE A 58 -5.29 -0.33 3.70
CA PHE A 58 -6.36 -0.18 4.70
C PHE A 58 -7.76 -0.32 4.11
N ARG A 59 -8.21 0.67 3.32
CA ARG A 59 -9.62 0.81 2.90
C ARG A 59 -9.92 0.09 1.57
N THR A 60 -9.75 -1.23 1.55
CA THR A 60 -9.96 -2.05 0.34
C THR A 60 -11.12 -3.04 0.53
N PHE A 61 -11.79 -3.41 -0.56
CA PHE A 61 -12.83 -4.44 -0.54
C PHE A 61 -12.29 -5.78 -0.04
N LEU A 62 -11.07 -6.14 -0.45
CA LEU A 62 -10.36 -7.32 0.02
C LEU A 62 -10.26 -7.36 1.55
N ASN A 63 -9.80 -6.27 2.16
CA ASN A 63 -9.60 -6.21 3.61
C ASN A 63 -10.92 -6.19 4.37
N VAL A 64 -11.99 -5.61 3.81
CA VAL A 64 -13.33 -5.68 4.41
C VAL A 64 -13.82 -7.13 4.45
N VAL A 65 -13.71 -7.85 3.34
CA VAL A 65 -14.15 -9.26 3.25
C VAL A 65 -13.28 -10.15 4.15
N ALA A 66 -11.96 -9.97 4.11
CA ALA A 66 -11.03 -10.71 4.95
C ALA A 66 -11.28 -10.41 6.43
N TYR A 67 -11.53 -9.15 6.82
CA TYR A 67 -11.84 -8.78 8.22
C TYR A 67 -13.11 -9.47 8.71
N PHE A 68 -14.18 -9.42 7.92
CA PHE A 68 -15.44 -10.04 8.27
C PHE A 68 -15.28 -11.54 8.53
N TYR A 69 -14.61 -12.26 7.63
CA TYR A 69 -14.43 -13.70 7.77
C TYR A 69 -13.34 -14.07 8.79
N ALA A 70 -12.30 -13.27 8.97
CA ALA A 70 -11.31 -13.45 10.04
C ALA A 70 -12.00 -13.42 11.40
N LYS A 71 -12.87 -12.42 11.64
CA LYS A 71 -13.70 -12.34 12.85
C LYS A 71 -14.66 -13.53 12.97
N LYS A 72 -15.30 -13.93 11.88
CA LYS A 72 -16.26 -15.05 11.87
C LYS A 72 -15.62 -16.39 12.23
N PHE A 73 -14.40 -16.65 11.75
CA PHE A 73 -13.70 -17.91 11.94
C PHE A 73 -12.61 -17.87 13.03
N GLY A 74 -12.44 -16.73 13.72
CA GLY A 74 -11.47 -16.59 14.80
C GLY A 74 -10.01 -16.55 14.35
N ILE A 75 -9.73 -16.21 13.09
CA ILE A 75 -8.37 -16.17 12.55
C ILE A 75 -7.73 -14.80 12.87
N PRO A 76 -6.56 -14.75 13.52
CA PRO A 76 -5.87 -13.49 13.80
C PRO A 76 -5.39 -12.83 12.51
N TYR A 77 -5.34 -11.50 12.51
CA TYR A 77 -4.79 -10.75 11.37
C TYR A 77 -3.89 -9.60 11.80
N VAL A 78 -2.94 -9.30 10.93
CA VAL A 78 -2.02 -8.17 11.02
C VAL A 78 -2.33 -7.23 9.85
N LEU A 79 -2.22 -5.92 10.05
CA LEU A 79 -2.55 -4.93 9.01
C LEU A 79 -1.41 -3.92 8.82
N SER A 80 -0.98 -3.76 7.57
CA SER A 80 -0.01 -2.76 7.10
C SER A 80 -0.72 -1.76 6.19
N ALA A 81 -0.87 -0.50 6.64
CA ALA A 81 -1.62 0.49 5.88
C ALA A 81 -0.77 1.27 4.86
N HIS A 82 0.56 1.29 4.97
CA HIS A 82 1.48 1.99 4.03
C HIS A 82 1.07 3.46 3.78
N GLY A 83 0.86 4.23 4.86
CA GLY A 83 0.47 5.63 4.79
C GLY A 83 -0.96 5.89 4.29
N SER A 84 -1.78 4.84 4.15
CA SER A 84 -3.18 4.97 3.75
C SER A 84 -4.14 5.24 4.92
N VAL A 85 -3.65 5.28 6.16
CA VAL A 85 -4.46 5.53 7.36
C VAL A 85 -5.09 6.91 7.29
N LEU A 86 -4.29 7.94 6.97
CA LEU A 86 -4.79 9.30 6.88
C LEU A 86 -5.90 9.46 5.82
N ARG A 87 -6.84 10.35 6.13
CA ARG A 87 -7.92 10.76 5.24
C ARG A 87 -7.40 11.76 4.20
N SER A 88 -6.34 11.41 3.48
CA SER A 88 -5.74 12.26 2.45
C SER A 88 -6.67 12.41 1.23
N GLY A 89 -6.60 13.57 0.57
CA GLY A 89 -7.37 13.89 -0.64
C GLY A 89 -8.27 15.12 -0.48
N TYR A 90 -9.04 15.46 -1.50
CA TYR A 90 -10.00 16.58 -1.46
C TYR A 90 -11.41 16.08 -1.15
N PHE A 91 -12.28 16.99 -0.71
CA PHE A 91 -13.72 16.72 -0.66
C PHE A 91 -14.22 16.28 -2.05
N PRO A 92 -15.10 15.27 -2.20
CA PRO A 92 -15.78 14.48 -1.16
C PRO A 92 -15.04 13.17 -0.76
N LYS A 93 -13.82 12.92 -1.27
CA LYS A 93 -13.08 11.67 -0.98
C LYS A 93 -12.77 11.53 0.51
N GLN A 94 -12.48 12.63 1.20
CA GLN A 94 -12.27 12.63 2.65
C GLN A 94 -13.51 12.16 3.42
N LEU A 95 -14.70 12.64 3.00
CA LEU A 95 -15.96 12.25 3.64
C LEU A 95 -16.25 10.75 3.45
N LYS A 96 -16.02 10.20 2.25
CA LYS A 96 -16.17 8.75 2.01
C LYS A 96 -15.25 7.92 2.91
N LYS A 97 -13.98 8.35 3.08
CA LYS A 97 -13.03 7.70 3.99
C LYS A 97 -13.47 7.81 5.45
N TRP A 98 -13.96 8.97 5.85
CA TRP A 98 -14.48 9.22 7.19
C TRP A 98 -15.67 8.31 7.53
N ILE A 99 -16.65 8.22 6.63
CA ILE A 99 -17.80 7.32 6.76
C ILE A 99 -17.33 5.86 6.86
N PHE A 100 -16.42 5.44 5.99
CA PHE A 100 -15.84 4.10 6.05
C PHE A 100 -15.17 3.81 7.40
N ASP A 101 -14.42 4.78 7.93
CA ASP A 101 -13.70 4.61 9.20
C ASP A 101 -14.66 4.43 10.37
N ILE A 102 -15.74 5.22 10.41
CA ILE A 102 -16.79 5.12 11.43
C ILE A 102 -17.48 3.76 11.38
N ILE A 103 -17.83 3.29 10.19
CA ILE A 103 -18.56 2.02 10.03
C ILE A 103 -17.65 0.82 10.33
N LEU A 104 -16.44 0.82 9.77
CA LEU A 104 -15.57 -0.36 9.70
C LEU A 104 -14.11 -0.05 10.09
N GLY A 105 -13.53 1.04 9.59
CA GLY A 105 -12.08 1.26 9.70
C GLY A 105 -11.56 1.26 11.14
N TYR A 106 -12.22 1.96 12.07
CA TYR A 106 -11.80 1.96 13.48
C TYR A 106 -11.86 0.55 14.11
N LYS A 107 -12.87 -0.24 13.75
CA LYS A 107 -12.99 -1.63 14.21
C LYS A 107 -11.86 -2.48 13.62
N MET A 108 -11.60 -2.35 12.32
CA MET A 108 -10.51 -3.07 11.64
C MET A 108 -9.15 -2.77 12.24
N LEU A 109 -8.87 -1.53 12.66
CA LEU A 109 -7.60 -1.22 13.31
C LEU A 109 -7.54 -1.76 14.75
N ARG A 110 -8.62 -1.62 15.53
CA ARG A 110 -8.66 -2.06 16.94
C ARG A 110 -8.70 -3.57 17.10
N ASN A 111 -9.30 -4.30 16.16
CA ASN A 111 -9.41 -5.76 16.20
C ASN A 111 -8.21 -6.48 15.58
N ALA A 112 -7.25 -5.76 15.00
CA ALA A 112 -6.02 -6.36 14.51
C ALA A 112 -5.18 -6.90 15.68
N SER A 113 -4.53 -8.04 15.49
CA SER A 113 -3.58 -8.58 16.46
C SER A 113 -2.36 -7.67 16.59
N ARG A 114 -1.87 -7.15 15.46
CA ARG A 114 -0.84 -6.11 15.37
C ARG A 114 -1.07 -5.22 14.15
N LEU A 115 -0.57 -3.99 14.23
CA LEU A 115 -0.45 -3.09 13.09
C LEU A 115 1.03 -2.94 12.75
N ILE A 116 1.36 -2.87 11.47
CA ILE A 116 2.72 -2.64 11.01
C ILE A 116 2.80 -1.23 10.42
N ALA A 117 3.69 -0.43 10.96
CA ALA A 117 4.06 0.88 10.46
C ALA A 117 5.40 0.82 9.73
N LEU A 118 5.58 1.58 8.66
CA LEU A 118 6.87 1.69 7.97
C LEU A 118 7.83 2.68 8.65
N SER A 119 7.31 3.58 9.46
CA SER A 119 8.07 4.66 10.10
C SER A 119 7.37 5.20 11.35
N GLU A 120 8.10 5.97 12.16
CA GLU A 120 7.53 6.70 13.29
C GLU A 120 6.42 7.69 12.87
N LEU A 121 6.45 8.19 11.64
CA LEU A 121 5.35 9.02 11.11
C LEU A 121 4.06 8.20 11.03
N GLU A 122 4.11 7.00 10.46
CA GLU A 122 2.94 6.12 10.38
C GLU A 122 2.43 5.67 11.76
N VAL A 123 3.32 5.52 12.74
CA VAL A 123 2.91 5.28 14.14
C VAL A 123 2.02 6.42 14.63
N LYS A 124 2.42 7.68 14.41
CA LYS A 124 1.61 8.85 14.79
C LYS A 124 0.28 8.88 14.04
N GLU A 125 0.25 8.46 12.79
CA GLU A 125 -1.00 8.35 12.02
C GLU A 125 -1.95 7.32 12.66
N TYR A 126 -1.47 6.13 13.05
CA TYR A 126 -2.27 5.15 13.77
C TYR A 126 -2.72 5.66 15.15
N GLN A 127 -1.86 6.37 15.89
CA GLN A 127 -2.23 6.97 17.17
C GLN A 127 -3.33 8.02 17.03
N SER A 128 -3.33 8.79 15.93
CA SER A 128 -4.43 9.72 15.61
C SER A 128 -5.79 9.02 15.38
N PHE A 129 -5.77 7.70 15.12
CA PHE A 129 -6.94 6.83 15.06
C PHE A 129 -7.29 6.17 16.40
N GLY A 130 -6.63 6.59 17.49
CA GLY A 130 -6.85 6.08 18.83
C GLY A 130 -6.24 4.70 19.08
N ILE A 131 -5.23 4.31 18.29
CA ILE A 131 -4.50 3.06 18.51
C ILE A 131 -3.32 3.30 19.45
N SER A 132 -3.17 2.43 20.44
CA SER A 132 -2.05 2.48 21.37
C SER A 132 -0.74 2.03 20.70
N LYS A 133 0.38 2.65 21.07
CA LYS A 133 1.71 2.37 20.49
C LYS A 133 2.12 0.90 20.66
N ASN A 134 1.72 0.25 21.75
CA ASN A 134 2.01 -1.18 21.99
C ASN A 134 1.35 -2.16 20.99
N MET A 135 0.36 -1.71 20.23
CA MET A 135 -0.28 -2.50 19.17
C MET A 135 0.43 -2.36 17.82
N ILE A 136 1.43 -1.46 17.72
CA ILE A 136 2.08 -1.06 16.47
C ILE A 136 3.54 -1.50 16.50
N THR A 137 3.97 -2.20 15.46
CA THR A 137 5.37 -2.58 15.23
C THR A 137 5.90 -1.83 14.03
N ILE A 138 7.11 -1.24 14.14
CA ILE A 138 7.76 -0.61 12.99
C ILE A 138 8.55 -1.66 12.22
N ILE A 139 8.23 -1.85 10.94
CA ILE A 139 8.98 -2.68 10.00
C ILE A 139 9.16 -1.86 8.71
N PRO A 140 10.34 -1.26 8.48
CA PRO A 140 10.59 -0.48 7.28
C PRO A 140 10.66 -1.37 6.04
N ASN A 141 10.41 -0.78 4.87
CA ASN A 141 10.59 -1.50 3.60
C ASN A 141 12.07 -1.86 3.40
N ALA A 142 12.31 -3.10 3.00
CA ALA A 142 13.64 -3.53 2.59
C ALA A 142 13.97 -2.99 1.19
N ILE A 143 15.24 -2.62 1.00
CA ILE A 143 15.83 -2.40 -0.32
C ILE A 143 16.80 -3.54 -0.57
N ASP A 144 16.86 -4.02 -1.81
CA ASP A 144 17.89 -4.96 -2.23
C ASP A 144 19.21 -4.18 -2.42
N PRO A 145 20.24 -4.41 -1.57
CA PRO A 145 21.50 -3.69 -1.67
C PRO A 145 22.24 -4.04 -2.96
N GLU A 146 22.07 -5.23 -3.52
CA GLU A 146 22.78 -5.69 -4.72
C GLU A 146 22.20 -5.04 -5.99
N GLY A 147 20.88 -4.81 -6.01
CA GLY A 147 20.20 -4.04 -7.06
C GLY A 147 20.59 -2.55 -7.11
N VAL A 148 21.10 -2.00 -5.99
CA VAL A 148 21.72 -0.66 -5.93
C VAL A 148 23.22 -0.80 -6.22
N SER A 149 23.56 -1.33 -7.40
CA SER A 149 24.93 -1.62 -7.80
C SER A 149 25.88 -0.43 -7.66
N ASN A 150 27.10 -0.72 -7.19
CA ASN A 150 28.29 0.14 -7.18
C ASN A 150 28.76 0.59 -8.59
N SER A 151 28.07 0.16 -9.67
CA SER A 151 28.41 0.45 -11.07
C SER A 151 27.83 1.77 -11.61
N LEU A 152 27.22 2.60 -10.77
CA LEU A 152 26.76 3.92 -11.22
C LEU A 152 27.98 4.81 -11.45
N ASN A 153 28.28 5.13 -12.71
CA ASN A 153 29.32 6.09 -13.07
C ASN A 153 28.92 7.50 -12.60
N PRO A 154 29.56 8.07 -11.56
CA PRO A 154 29.24 9.40 -11.07
C PRO A 154 29.59 10.43 -12.16
N GLY A 155 28.57 10.96 -12.83
CA GLY A 155 28.75 11.94 -13.91
C GLY A 155 28.02 11.60 -15.20
N TYR A 156 27.68 10.32 -15.44
CA TYR A 156 26.96 9.90 -16.65
C TYR A 156 25.69 10.71 -16.90
N PHE A 157 24.93 11.01 -15.83
CA PHE A 157 23.72 11.83 -15.93
C PHE A 157 24.04 13.26 -16.39
N LYS A 158 25.08 13.90 -15.84
CA LYS A 158 25.47 15.26 -16.24
C LYS A 158 25.98 15.29 -17.68
N GLU A 159 26.81 14.33 -18.07
CA GLU A 159 27.35 14.23 -19.43
C GLU A 159 26.24 14.02 -20.46
N LYS A 160 25.36 13.03 -20.22
CA LYS A 160 24.24 12.70 -21.10
C LYS A 160 23.32 13.88 -21.37
N TYR A 161 23.07 14.69 -20.35
CA TYR A 161 22.19 15.86 -20.44
C TYR A 161 22.93 17.19 -20.58
N LYS A 162 24.26 17.17 -20.76
CA LYS A 162 25.13 18.36 -20.93
C LYS A 162 24.98 19.41 -19.80
N ILE A 163 24.75 18.94 -18.58
CA ILE A 163 24.61 19.78 -17.37
C ILE A 163 26.00 20.28 -16.96
N LYS A 164 26.20 21.59 -16.95
CA LYS A 164 27.50 22.24 -16.65
C LYS A 164 27.61 22.69 -15.20
N GLU A 165 26.49 22.72 -14.49
CA GLU A 165 26.35 23.18 -13.13
C GLU A 165 27.12 22.26 -12.18
N THR A 166 27.85 22.88 -11.26
CA THR A 166 28.62 22.16 -10.24
C THR A 166 27.70 21.49 -9.23
N PHE A 167 26.62 22.17 -8.84
CA PHE A 167 25.63 21.70 -7.89
C PHE A 167 24.36 21.23 -8.61
N LEU A 168 23.92 19.99 -8.32
CA LEU A 168 22.73 19.38 -8.92
C LEU A 168 21.81 18.88 -7.80
N ILE A 169 20.58 19.38 -7.79
CA ILE A 169 19.50 18.82 -6.97
C ILE A 169 18.64 17.93 -7.87
N SER A 170 18.36 16.70 -7.44
CA SER A 170 17.47 15.79 -8.15
C SER A 170 16.26 15.42 -7.28
N PHE A 171 15.13 15.19 -7.94
CA PHE A 171 13.92 14.66 -7.33
C PHE A 171 13.50 13.39 -8.06
N VAL A 172 13.38 12.28 -7.33
CA VAL A 172 12.90 11.00 -7.87
C VAL A 172 11.64 10.60 -7.12
N GLY A 173 10.50 10.72 -7.79
CA GLY A 173 9.21 10.38 -7.22
C GLY A 173 8.05 10.72 -8.16
N ARG A 174 6.84 10.29 -7.79
CA ARG A 174 5.63 10.69 -8.52
C ARG A 174 5.42 12.19 -8.42
N ILE A 175 5.11 12.84 -9.54
CA ILE A 175 4.68 14.24 -9.58
C ILE A 175 3.27 14.32 -8.98
N HIS A 176 3.20 14.59 -7.67
CA HIS A 176 1.95 14.63 -6.92
C HIS A 176 2.06 15.61 -5.77
N LYS A 177 0.98 16.33 -5.44
CA LYS A 177 0.96 17.36 -4.37
C LYS A 177 1.47 16.86 -3.02
N ILE A 178 1.21 15.59 -2.69
CA ILE A 178 1.72 14.96 -1.46
C ILE A 178 3.26 14.96 -1.36
N LYS A 179 3.96 15.13 -2.49
CA LYS A 179 5.42 15.22 -2.56
C LYS A 179 5.92 16.65 -2.41
N GLY A 180 5.03 17.64 -2.25
CA GLY A 180 5.39 19.02 -1.94
C GLY A 180 6.15 19.74 -3.06
N LEU A 181 6.05 19.28 -4.30
CA LEU A 181 6.72 19.91 -5.45
C LEU A 181 6.18 21.33 -5.75
N ASP A 182 5.02 21.66 -5.18
CA ASP A 182 4.40 22.98 -5.21
C ASP A 182 5.01 23.97 -4.19
N PHE A 183 6.00 23.56 -3.39
CA PHE A 183 6.70 24.48 -2.49
C PHE A 183 7.58 25.46 -3.30
N PRO A 184 7.50 26.78 -3.06
CA PRO A 184 8.22 27.79 -3.84
C PRO A 184 9.73 27.56 -3.90
N ALA A 185 10.34 27.03 -2.82
CA ALA A 185 11.76 26.72 -2.78
C ALA A 185 12.19 25.69 -3.83
N ILE A 186 11.34 24.71 -4.19
CA ILE A 186 11.64 23.71 -5.23
C ILE A 186 11.40 24.29 -6.63
N LEU A 187 10.43 25.20 -6.78
CA LEU A 187 10.14 25.86 -8.05
C LEU A 187 11.19 26.91 -8.43
N TYR A 188 11.77 27.62 -7.46
CA TYR A 188 12.89 28.55 -7.69
C TYR A 188 14.14 27.86 -8.25
N PHE A 189 14.35 26.56 -7.95
CA PHE A 189 15.46 25.78 -8.50
C PHE A 189 15.32 25.49 -10.00
N TYR A 190 14.10 25.49 -10.55
CA TYR A 190 13.89 25.35 -12.00
C TYR A 190 14.18 26.63 -12.78
N PHE A 191 14.06 27.79 -12.15
CA PHE A 191 14.27 29.10 -12.80
C PHE A 191 15.74 29.58 -12.78
N PHE A 192 16.62 28.92 -12.02
CA PHE A 192 18.07 29.23 -12.02
C PHE A 192 18.88 28.39 -13.03
N VAL A 193 18.21 27.64 -13.91
CA VAL A 193 18.82 26.90 -15.04
C VAL A 193 18.58 27.64 -16.37
N GLY A 194 18.55 28.97 -16.32
CA GLY A 194 18.49 29.85 -17.49
C GLY A 194 19.86 30.37 -17.85
#